data_AF-A0A2V8ABW7-F1
#
_entry.id   AF-A0A2V8ABW7-F1
#
_cell.length_a   1.000
_cell.length_b   1.000
_cell.length_c   1.000
_cell.angle_alpha   90.00
_cell.angle_beta   90.00
_cell.angle_gamma   90.00
#
_symmetry.space_group_name_H-M   'P 1'
#
loop_
_entity.id
_entity.type
_entity.pdbx_description
1 polymer ?
#
loop_
_entity_poly.entity_id
_entity_poly.type
_entity_poly.pdbx_seq_one_letter_code
_entity_poly.pdbx_strand_id
1 'polypeptide(L)'
;MFKGSKNVMPEAHTSMISSVGGQSNAYTTDDETVFWETVPAQYLPMTLWLEADRMASLRVDKETFTNEREVVKEERRMRVDNQPYGRLNEIIYDQAFSVHPYKHPTIGSMADLESASVDDVLDFFHTYYVPANATMVLVGDFDTTQALQLVNQYLGRVPKAQKEVPRDIPKEPPQTQEKRVTLQQPWPLPAVVVAYHITYDGNPDSYPLHIAAKVLSDGQSSRIYKKLVYEKQIAVAAFGNANLIEDPNLFYAVAIVQQGHTPEEASTALIAEIEKLKTEPISTRELQRSKNQFARDYILGRESNQQKASTLAHAVVIHHDIKTADGEFDIFQNISVADVQRVARTYFRPENRIVLTLMPSGANQ
;
A
#
# COMPACT_ATOMS: atom_id res chain seq x y z
N MET A 1 -4.38 5.72 -19.27
CA MET A 1 -5.02 6.91 -18.67
C MET A 1 -4.38 8.23 -19.12
N PHE A 2 -3.05 8.40 -19.17
CA PHE A 2 -2.43 9.67 -19.63
C PHE A 2 -2.17 9.80 -21.14
N LYS A 3 -2.41 8.72 -21.90
CA LYS A 3 -2.18 8.65 -23.34
C LYS A 3 -3.36 9.12 -24.21
N GLY A 4 -4.23 9.90 -23.60
CA GLY A 4 -5.33 10.55 -24.26
C GLY A 4 -6.64 9.77 -24.22
N SER A 5 -7.65 10.45 -24.72
CA SER A 5 -9.05 10.06 -24.80
C SER A 5 -9.60 10.56 -26.13
N LYS A 6 -10.91 10.49 -26.34
CA LYS A 6 -11.51 10.94 -27.60
C LYS A 6 -11.25 12.41 -27.89
N ASN A 7 -11.33 13.28 -26.87
CA ASN A 7 -11.21 14.72 -27.05
C ASN A 7 -9.89 15.31 -26.51
N VAL A 8 -9.09 14.53 -25.80
CA VAL A 8 -7.79 14.96 -25.27
C VAL A 8 -6.68 14.11 -25.89
N MET A 9 -5.71 14.78 -26.52
CA MET A 9 -4.56 14.12 -27.16
C MET A 9 -3.60 13.50 -26.12
N PRO A 10 -2.68 12.60 -26.51
CA PRO A 10 -1.71 12.03 -25.59
C PRO A 10 -0.89 13.15 -24.95
N GLU A 11 -0.61 13.04 -23.65
CA GLU A 11 0.09 14.05 -22.83
C GLU A 11 -0.60 15.42 -22.70
N ALA A 12 -1.68 15.69 -23.46
CA ALA A 12 -2.37 16.96 -23.38
C ALA A 12 -3.12 17.13 -22.04
N HIS A 13 -3.54 16.03 -21.40
CA HIS A 13 -4.19 16.09 -20.09
C HIS A 13 -3.27 16.75 -19.04
N THR A 14 -2.07 16.20 -18.84
CA THR A 14 -1.07 16.71 -17.88
C THR A 14 -0.54 18.08 -18.29
N SER A 15 -0.36 18.30 -19.60
CA SER A 15 0.06 19.59 -20.14
C SER A 15 -0.95 20.72 -19.90
N MET A 16 -2.26 20.46 -20.09
CA MET A 16 -3.32 21.45 -19.81
C MET A 16 -3.34 21.82 -18.32
N ILE A 17 -3.24 20.84 -17.42
CA ILE A 17 -3.15 21.08 -15.97
C ILE A 17 -1.91 21.93 -15.63
N SER A 18 -0.75 21.58 -16.18
CA SER A 18 0.50 22.32 -15.93
C SER A 18 0.47 23.75 -16.50
N SER A 19 -0.20 23.96 -17.63
CA SER A 19 -0.29 25.27 -18.31
C SER A 19 -1.05 26.31 -17.50
N VAL A 20 -1.91 25.87 -16.57
CA VAL A 20 -2.64 26.74 -15.65
C VAL A 20 -1.98 26.83 -14.26
N GLY A 21 -0.72 26.38 -14.14
CA GLY A 21 0.00 26.34 -12.87
C GLY A 21 -0.43 25.21 -11.94
N GLY A 22 -1.17 24.22 -12.45
CA GLY A 22 -1.60 23.06 -11.70
C GLY A 22 -0.55 21.95 -11.64
N GLN A 23 -0.83 20.95 -10.80
CA GLN A 23 -0.08 19.71 -10.70
C GLN A 23 -1.06 18.54 -10.79
N SER A 24 -0.63 17.45 -11.41
CA SER A 24 -1.42 16.22 -11.51
C SER A 24 -0.52 15.01 -11.39
N ASN A 25 -1.03 13.94 -10.80
CA ASN A 25 -0.37 12.64 -10.84
C ASN A 25 -1.40 11.51 -10.70
N ALA A 26 -0.94 10.27 -10.75
CA ALA A 26 -1.71 9.11 -10.37
C ALA A 26 -0.87 8.10 -9.62
N TYR A 27 -1.53 7.23 -8.88
CA TYR A 27 -0.93 6.03 -8.32
C TYR A 27 -1.94 4.89 -8.27
N THR A 28 -1.42 3.68 -8.20
CA THR A 28 -2.20 2.45 -8.04
C THR A 28 -1.65 1.71 -6.82
N THR A 29 -2.55 1.22 -5.98
CA THR A 29 -2.27 0.31 -4.87
C THR A 29 -2.94 -1.04 -5.14
N ASP A 30 -2.92 -1.92 -4.16
CA ASP A 30 -3.66 -3.20 -4.22
C ASP A 30 -5.19 -3.00 -4.22
N ASP A 31 -5.68 -1.87 -3.70
CA ASP A 31 -7.11 -1.62 -3.45
C ASP A 31 -7.71 -0.51 -4.35
N GLU A 32 -6.91 0.50 -4.71
CA GLU A 32 -7.41 1.67 -5.43
C GLU A 32 -6.48 2.15 -6.54
N THR A 33 -7.07 2.81 -7.55
CA THR A 33 -6.33 3.68 -8.46
C THR A 33 -6.81 5.11 -8.28
N VAL A 34 -5.88 6.01 -7.98
CA VAL A 34 -6.17 7.40 -7.70
C VAL A 34 -5.55 8.28 -8.77
N PHE A 35 -6.38 9.15 -9.34
CA PHE A 35 -5.97 10.28 -10.16
C PHE A 35 -6.30 11.55 -9.40
N TRP A 36 -5.34 12.47 -9.32
CA TRP A 36 -5.54 13.70 -8.58
C TRP A 36 -4.90 14.88 -9.28
N GLU A 37 -5.55 16.02 -9.13
CA GLU A 37 -5.12 17.30 -9.67
C GLU A 37 -5.24 18.38 -8.60
N THR A 38 -4.21 19.21 -8.46
CA THR A 38 -4.24 20.46 -7.69
C THR A 38 -4.15 21.62 -8.65
N VAL A 39 -5.21 22.43 -8.74
CA VAL A 39 -5.32 23.56 -9.67
C VAL A 39 -5.84 24.81 -8.96
N PRO A 40 -5.59 26.03 -9.49
CA PRO A 40 -6.34 27.21 -9.06
C PRO A 40 -7.84 27.03 -9.28
N ALA A 41 -8.66 27.46 -8.32
CA ALA A 41 -10.09 27.14 -8.24
C ALA A 41 -10.90 27.47 -9.50
N GLN A 42 -10.55 28.55 -10.21
CA GLN A 42 -11.23 28.96 -11.44
C GLN A 42 -11.13 27.92 -12.58
N TYR A 43 -10.20 26.97 -12.48
CA TYR A 43 -10.01 25.89 -13.45
C TYR A 43 -10.73 24.59 -13.09
N LEU A 44 -11.52 24.55 -12.00
CA LEU A 44 -12.34 23.40 -11.66
C LEU A 44 -13.20 22.87 -12.84
N PRO A 45 -13.87 23.72 -13.66
CA PRO A 45 -14.60 23.23 -14.83
C PRO A 45 -13.72 22.51 -15.86
N MET A 46 -12.48 22.96 -16.05
CA MET A 46 -11.52 22.32 -16.96
C MET A 46 -11.11 20.94 -16.44
N THR A 47 -10.78 20.85 -15.15
CA THR A 47 -10.39 19.58 -14.52
C THR A 47 -11.53 18.55 -14.55
N LEU A 48 -12.76 18.97 -14.20
CA LEU A 48 -13.93 18.09 -14.26
C LEU A 48 -14.21 17.61 -15.69
N TRP A 49 -14.00 18.48 -16.69
CA TRP A 49 -14.12 18.08 -18.09
C TRP A 49 -13.05 17.05 -18.50
N LEU A 50 -11.79 17.26 -18.10
CA LEU A 50 -10.68 16.35 -18.37
C LEU A 50 -10.91 14.96 -17.77
N GLU A 51 -11.34 14.90 -16.49
CA GLU A 51 -11.66 13.64 -15.82
C GLU A 51 -12.86 12.94 -16.45
N ALA A 52 -13.93 13.68 -16.75
CA ALA A 52 -15.09 13.12 -17.43
C ALA A 52 -14.73 12.54 -18.80
N ASP A 53 -13.92 13.23 -19.61
CA ASP A 53 -13.54 12.76 -20.94
C ASP A 53 -12.70 11.50 -20.88
N ARG A 54 -11.73 11.45 -19.95
CA ARG A 54 -10.85 10.30 -19.75
C ARG A 54 -11.60 9.09 -19.21
N MET A 55 -12.54 9.28 -18.28
CA MET A 55 -13.39 8.20 -17.76
C MET A 55 -14.42 7.71 -18.79
N ALA A 56 -14.90 8.59 -19.69
CA ALA A 56 -15.91 8.21 -20.67
C ALA A 56 -15.33 7.57 -21.94
N SER A 57 -14.11 7.94 -22.33
CA SER A 57 -13.67 7.75 -23.72
C SER A 57 -12.16 7.56 -23.87
N LEU A 58 -11.54 6.83 -22.93
CA LEU A 58 -10.12 6.51 -23.00
C LEU A 58 -9.75 5.94 -24.38
N ARG A 59 -8.65 6.44 -24.94
CA ARG A 59 -8.12 5.95 -26.21
C ARG A 59 -6.88 5.11 -25.93
N VAL A 60 -6.91 3.86 -26.39
CA VAL A 60 -5.76 2.95 -26.32
C VAL A 60 -5.51 2.43 -27.72
N ASP A 61 -4.50 3.00 -28.39
CA ASP A 61 -4.04 2.48 -29.67
C ASP A 61 -2.87 1.50 -29.47
N LYS A 62 -2.68 0.62 -30.45
CA LYS A 62 -1.72 -0.49 -30.36
C LYS A 62 -0.27 0.00 -30.26
N GLU A 63 0.08 1.07 -30.96
CA GLU A 63 1.45 1.60 -30.96
C GLU A 63 1.78 2.17 -29.58
N THR A 64 0.91 3.04 -29.07
CA THR A 64 1.06 3.63 -27.74
C THR A 64 1.05 2.55 -26.66
N PHE A 65 0.16 1.57 -26.73
CA PHE A 65 0.15 0.44 -25.79
C PHE A 65 1.48 -0.33 -25.81
N THR A 66 2.01 -0.64 -26.99
CA THR A 66 3.26 -1.40 -27.10
C THR A 66 4.42 -0.63 -26.48
N ASN A 67 4.49 0.67 -26.74
CA ASN A 67 5.54 1.53 -26.17
C ASN A 67 5.42 1.62 -24.64
N GLU A 68 4.22 1.87 -24.11
CA GLU A 68 4.00 1.99 -22.67
C GLU A 68 4.23 0.67 -21.93
N ARG A 69 3.89 -0.46 -22.56
CA ARG A 69 4.17 -1.79 -22.00
C ARG A 69 5.67 -2.01 -21.82
N GLU A 70 6.50 -1.56 -22.77
CA GLU A 70 7.95 -1.61 -22.59
C GLU A 70 8.44 -0.66 -21.50
N VAL A 71 7.84 0.53 -21.34
CA VAL A 71 8.15 1.45 -20.24
C VAL A 71 7.84 0.80 -18.88
N VAL A 72 6.69 0.16 -18.72
CA VAL A 72 6.31 -0.53 -17.46
C VAL A 72 7.23 -1.73 -17.19
N LYS A 73 7.62 -2.46 -18.24
CA LYS A 73 8.61 -3.54 -18.14
C LYS A 73 9.98 -3.03 -17.65
N GLU A 74 10.44 -1.89 -18.16
CA GLU A 74 11.65 -1.25 -17.66
C GLU A 74 11.50 -0.71 -16.23
N GLU A 75 10.34 -0.15 -15.89
CA GLU A 75 10.06 0.24 -14.50
C GLU A 75 10.15 -0.97 -13.56
N ARG A 76 9.54 -2.10 -13.92
CA ARG A 76 9.65 -3.33 -13.12
C ARG A 76 11.10 -3.78 -12.98
N ARG A 77 11.86 -3.80 -14.07
CA ARG A 77 13.30 -4.13 -14.04
C ARG A 77 14.05 -3.22 -13.09
N MET A 78 13.85 -1.91 -13.20
CA MET A 78 14.56 -0.91 -12.40
C MET A 78 14.15 -0.92 -10.93
N ARG A 79 12.86 -1.07 -10.61
CA ARG A 79 12.33 -0.93 -9.24
C ARG A 79 12.31 -2.25 -8.46
N VAL A 80 12.26 -3.39 -9.15
CA VAL A 80 12.04 -4.70 -8.52
C VAL A 80 13.18 -5.66 -8.86
N ASP A 81 13.39 -5.96 -10.14
CA ASP A 81 14.24 -7.09 -10.52
C ASP A 81 15.75 -6.79 -10.35
N ASN A 82 16.17 -5.55 -10.61
CA ASN A 82 17.58 -5.12 -10.50
C ASN A 82 17.92 -4.49 -9.14
N GLN A 83 16.94 -4.33 -8.23
CA GLN A 83 17.20 -3.82 -6.89
C GLN A 83 17.63 -4.97 -5.96
N PRO A 84 18.72 -4.83 -5.18
CA PRO A 84 19.01 -5.77 -4.11
C PRO A 84 17.81 -5.89 -3.18
N TYR A 85 17.34 -7.13 -2.95
CA TYR A 85 16.13 -7.40 -2.16
C TYR A 85 14.83 -6.80 -2.71
N GLY A 86 14.79 -6.28 -3.95
CA GLY A 86 13.59 -5.64 -4.53
C GLY A 86 12.39 -6.57 -4.65
N ARG A 87 12.65 -7.86 -4.87
CA ARG A 87 11.62 -8.93 -4.91
C ARG A 87 11.17 -9.42 -3.53
N LEU A 88 11.68 -8.85 -2.43
CA LEU A 88 11.39 -9.33 -1.09
C LEU A 88 9.88 -9.31 -0.79
N ASN A 89 9.19 -8.20 -1.09
CA ASN A 89 7.75 -8.12 -0.89
C ASN A 89 6.99 -9.14 -1.75
N GLU A 90 7.34 -9.26 -3.05
CA GLU A 90 6.74 -10.28 -3.94
C GLU A 90 6.87 -11.69 -3.35
N ILE A 91 8.05 -12.04 -2.83
CA ILE A 91 8.30 -13.35 -2.20
C ILE A 91 7.51 -13.52 -0.90
N ILE A 92 7.42 -12.49 -0.05
CA ILE A 92 6.67 -12.56 1.21
C ILE A 92 5.20 -12.84 0.92
N TYR A 93 4.60 -12.08 0.01
CA TYR A 93 3.17 -12.18 -0.30
C TYR A 93 2.83 -13.47 -1.06
N ASP A 94 3.65 -13.90 -2.01
CA ASP A 94 3.50 -15.19 -2.69
C ASP A 94 3.53 -16.37 -1.70
N GLN A 95 4.38 -16.28 -0.66
CA GLN A 95 4.49 -17.33 0.34
C GLN A 95 3.44 -17.21 1.46
N ALA A 96 2.83 -16.04 1.66
CA ALA A 96 1.82 -15.85 2.70
C ALA A 96 0.41 -16.17 2.24
N PHE A 97 0.05 -15.81 1.01
CA PHE A 97 -1.31 -15.92 0.48
C PHE A 97 -1.45 -17.06 -0.52
N SER A 98 -2.47 -17.89 -0.32
CA SER A 98 -2.78 -19.03 -1.18
C SER A 98 -3.80 -18.68 -2.25
N VAL A 99 -4.85 -17.93 -1.88
CA VAL A 99 -5.99 -17.62 -2.75
C VAL A 99 -6.27 -16.12 -2.86
N HIS A 100 -5.95 -15.32 -1.84
CA HIS A 100 -6.25 -13.88 -1.87
C HIS A 100 -5.40 -13.17 -2.95
N PRO A 101 -5.99 -12.24 -3.74
CA PRO A 101 -5.28 -11.54 -4.81
C PRO A 101 -4.05 -10.74 -4.39
N TYR A 102 -3.97 -10.33 -3.11
CA TYR A 102 -2.78 -9.67 -2.54
C TYR A 102 -1.47 -10.45 -2.68
N LYS A 103 -1.53 -11.74 -3.04
CA LYS A 103 -0.33 -12.49 -3.46
C LYS A 103 0.37 -11.89 -4.69
N HIS A 104 -0.36 -11.13 -5.52
CA HIS A 104 0.15 -10.56 -6.76
C HIS A 104 0.65 -9.13 -6.51
N PRO A 105 1.85 -8.76 -6.97
CA PRO A 105 2.32 -7.39 -6.86
C PRO A 105 1.50 -6.49 -7.78
N THR A 106 1.26 -5.25 -7.36
CA THR A 106 0.48 -4.25 -8.13
C THR A 106 0.98 -4.05 -9.56
N ILE A 107 2.29 -4.11 -9.79
CA ILE A 107 2.91 -3.95 -11.12
C ILE A 107 2.73 -5.19 -12.03
N GLY A 108 2.26 -6.31 -11.49
CA GLY A 108 2.14 -7.58 -12.20
C GLY A 108 3.48 -8.29 -12.42
N SER A 109 3.46 -9.51 -12.97
CA SER A 109 4.67 -10.26 -13.32
C SER A 109 5.19 -9.90 -14.71
N MET A 110 6.46 -10.18 -15.03
CA MET A 110 6.95 -9.97 -16.41
C MET A 110 6.19 -10.82 -17.43
N ALA A 111 5.75 -12.03 -17.06
CA ALA A 111 4.97 -12.88 -17.94
C ALA A 111 3.59 -12.26 -18.26
N ASP A 112 2.94 -11.66 -17.26
CA ASP A 112 1.66 -10.97 -17.47
C ASP A 112 1.86 -9.70 -18.29
N LEU A 113 2.92 -8.92 -18.01
CA LEU A 113 3.26 -7.73 -18.78
C LEU A 113 3.60 -8.06 -20.25
N GLU A 114 4.23 -9.21 -20.53
CA GLU A 114 4.52 -9.64 -21.91
C GLU A 114 3.27 -10.13 -22.65
N SER A 115 2.37 -10.80 -21.94
CA SER A 115 1.14 -11.38 -22.51
C SER A 115 0.00 -10.38 -22.66
N ALA A 116 -0.02 -9.30 -21.88
CA ALA A 116 -1.06 -8.28 -21.91
C ALA A 116 -1.29 -7.71 -23.32
N SER A 117 -2.56 -7.54 -23.68
CA SER A 117 -3.04 -7.02 -24.95
C SER A 117 -3.80 -5.69 -24.79
N VAL A 118 -4.08 -5.02 -25.90
CA VAL A 118 -4.94 -3.83 -25.92
C VAL A 118 -6.35 -4.16 -25.43
N ASP A 119 -6.86 -5.35 -25.79
CA ASP A 119 -8.20 -5.80 -25.43
C ASP A 119 -8.31 -5.98 -23.91
N ASP A 120 -7.29 -6.55 -23.25
CA ASP A 120 -7.26 -6.69 -21.79
C ASP A 120 -7.38 -5.32 -21.08
N VAL A 121 -6.67 -4.30 -21.58
CA VAL A 121 -6.71 -2.94 -21.02
C VAL A 121 -8.07 -2.28 -21.24
N LEU A 122 -8.64 -2.43 -22.43
CA LEU A 122 -9.96 -1.87 -22.74
C LEU A 122 -11.05 -2.56 -21.93
N ASP A 123 -10.98 -3.89 -21.79
CA ASP A 123 -11.92 -4.66 -20.98
C ASP A 123 -11.83 -4.28 -19.50
N PHE A 124 -10.62 -4.09 -18.96
CA PHE A 124 -10.42 -3.59 -17.61
C PHE A 124 -11.01 -2.19 -17.44
N PHE A 125 -10.72 -1.27 -18.36
CA PHE A 125 -11.24 0.09 -18.35
C PHE A 125 -12.79 0.11 -18.37
N HIS A 126 -13.41 -0.61 -19.31
CA HIS A 126 -14.87 -0.66 -19.43
C HIS A 126 -15.56 -1.35 -18.25
N THR A 127 -14.84 -2.22 -17.54
CA THR A 127 -15.36 -2.92 -16.35
C THR A 127 -15.27 -2.05 -15.10
N TYR A 128 -14.11 -1.45 -14.82
CA TYR A 128 -13.82 -0.86 -13.51
C TYR A 128 -13.82 0.67 -13.48
N TYR A 129 -13.58 1.36 -14.60
CA TYR A 129 -13.52 2.82 -14.69
C TYR A 129 -14.88 3.42 -15.05
N VAL A 130 -15.85 3.21 -14.16
CA VAL A 130 -17.25 3.59 -14.35
C VAL A 130 -17.74 4.45 -13.19
N PRO A 131 -18.70 5.37 -13.38
CA PRO A 131 -19.18 6.24 -12.30
C PRO A 131 -19.70 5.51 -11.06
N ALA A 132 -20.24 4.30 -11.24
CA ALA A 132 -20.75 3.48 -10.13
C ALA A 132 -19.63 2.90 -9.22
N ASN A 133 -18.37 2.98 -9.63
CA ASN A 133 -17.20 2.49 -8.90
C ASN A 133 -16.14 3.59 -8.68
N ALA A 134 -16.55 4.86 -8.73
CA ALA A 134 -15.66 6.00 -8.55
C ALA A 134 -16.17 6.91 -7.42
N THR A 135 -15.25 7.35 -6.58
CA THR A 135 -15.49 8.40 -5.58
C THR A 135 -14.67 9.62 -5.97
N MET A 136 -15.33 10.77 -6.10
CA MET A 136 -14.65 12.04 -6.38
C MET A 136 -14.70 12.92 -5.14
N VAL A 137 -13.53 13.41 -4.74
CA VAL A 137 -13.36 14.29 -3.59
C VAL A 137 -12.86 15.64 -4.05
N LEU A 138 -13.57 16.71 -3.69
CA LEU A 138 -13.18 18.09 -3.99
C LEU A 138 -12.88 18.82 -2.68
N VAL A 139 -11.69 19.41 -2.57
CA VAL A 139 -11.26 20.23 -1.43
C VAL A 139 -10.59 21.50 -1.93
N GLY A 140 -11.11 22.66 -1.57
CA GLY A 140 -10.53 23.94 -1.99
C GLY A 140 -11.49 25.11 -1.85
N ASP A 141 -11.16 26.20 -2.54
CA ASP A 141 -11.92 27.45 -2.55
C ASP A 141 -13.00 27.41 -3.65
N PHE A 142 -14.17 26.87 -3.34
CA PHE A 142 -15.31 26.84 -4.26
C PHE A 142 -16.64 26.89 -3.51
N ASP A 143 -17.69 27.37 -4.19
CA ASP A 143 -19.07 27.21 -3.71
C ASP A 143 -19.56 25.79 -3.97
N THR A 144 -20.05 25.11 -2.92
CA THR A 144 -20.48 23.70 -3.01
C THR A 144 -21.63 23.51 -3.99
N THR A 145 -22.58 24.45 -4.06
CA THR A 145 -23.75 24.32 -4.94
C THR A 145 -23.32 24.41 -6.40
N GLN A 146 -22.46 25.37 -6.74
CA GLN A 146 -21.90 25.53 -8.08
C GLN A 146 -21.01 24.35 -8.46
N ALA A 147 -20.16 23.87 -7.55
CA ALA A 147 -19.34 22.70 -7.79
C ALA A 147 -20.20 21.46 -8.12
N LEU A 148 -21.25 21.19 -7.34
CA LEU A 148 -22.18 20.07 -7.61
C LEU A 148 -22.89 20.22 -8.96
N GLN A 149 -23.23 21.43 -9.40
CA GLN A 149 -23.80 21.67 -10.73
C GLN A 149 -22.79 21.34 -11.84
N LEU A 150 -21.54 21.77 -11.70
CA LEU A 150 -20.46 21.44 -12.64
C LEU A 150 -20.20 19.93 -12.70
N VAL A 151 -20.16 19.28 -11.53
CA VAL A 151 -20.00 17.83 -11.44
C VAL A 151 -21.11 17.11 -12.20
N ASN A 152 -22.37 17.47 -11.96
CA ASN A 152 -23.51 16.90 -12.69
C ASN A 152 -23.43 17.20 -14.19
N GLN A 153 -22.98 18.40 -14.57
CA GLN A 153 -22.86 18.80 -15.97
C GLN A 153 -21.82 17.97 -16.73
N TYR A 154 -20.65 17.72 -16.12
CA TYR A 154 -19.54 17.00 -16.77
C TYR A 154 -19.62 15.49 -16.52
N LEU A 155 -19.57 15.07 -15.25
CA LEU A 155 -19.50 13.66 -14.87
C LEU A 155 -20.84 12.94 -15.06
N GLY A 156 -21.96 13.68 -14.99
CA GLY A 156 -23.29 13.11 -15.27
C GLY A 156 -23.49 12.63 -16.71
N ARG A 157 -22.57 12.97 -17.63
CA ARG A 157 -22.57 12.51 -19.02
C ARG A 157 -21.70 11.28 -19.25
N VAL A 158 -20.90 10.89 -18.26
CA VAL A 158 -20.07 9.69 -18.36
C VAL A 158 -21.00 8.47 -18.44
N PRO A 159 -20.78 7.55 -19.41
CA PRO A 159 -21.60 6.36 -19.53
C PRO A 159 -21.64 5.56 -18.23
N LYS A 160 -22.83 5.05 -17.89
CA LYS A 160 -22.98 4.12 -16.77
C LYS A 160 -22.30 2.79 -17.09
N ALA A 161 -21.96 2.06 -16.03
CA ALA A 161 -21.47 0.70 -16.16
C ALA A 161 -22.46 -0.16 -16.96
N GLN A 162 -21.96 -0.90 -17.95
CA GLN A 162 -22.79 -1.82 -18.75
C GLN A 162 -23.08 -3.12 -18.02
N LYS A 163 -22.24 -3.46 -17.04
CA LYS A 163 -22.33 -4.62 -16.16
C LYS A 163 -22.00 -4.18 -14.73
N GLU A 164 -22.44 -4.97 -13.76
CA GLU A 164 -22.03 -4.76 -12.37
C GLU A 164 -20.52 -4.92 -12.24
N VAL A 165 -19.89 -4.09 -11.40
CA VAL A 165 -18.45 -4.17 -11.16
C VAL A 165 -18.19 -5.38 -10.28
N PRO A 166 -17.38 -6.36 -10.72
CA PRO A 166 -17.08 -7.54 -9.92
C PRO A 166 -16.40 -7.14 -8.61
N ARG A 167 -16.90 -7.66 -7.48
CA ARG A 167 -16.32 -7.49 -6.13
C ARG A 167 -16.25 -8.80 -5.33
N ASP A 168 -16.26 -9.95 -6.02
CA ASP A 168 -16.12 -11.25 -5.38
C ASP A 168 -14.64 -11.57 -5.13
N ILE A 169 -14.11 -11.05 -4.02
CA ILE A 169 -12.71 -11.25 -3.61
C ILE A 169 -12.63 -12.49 -2.71
N PRO A 170 -11.85 -13.53 -3.07
CA PRO A 170 -11.74 -14.73 -2.25
C PRO A 170 -10.97 -14.44 -0.96
N LYS A 171 -11.57 -14.78 0.18
CA LYS A 171 -10.93 -14.62 1.49
C LYS A 171 -9.81 -15.63 1.69
N GLU A 172 -8.68 -15.19 2.26
CA GLU A 172 -7.59 -16.09 2.62
C GLU A 172 -8.02 -17.02 3.77
N PRO A 173 -7.85 -18.35 3.64
CA PRO A 173 -8.05 -19.28 4.74
C PRO A 173 -7.14 -18.96 5.93
N PRO A 174 -7.63 -19.07 7.18
CA PRO A 174 -6.77 -18.89 8.35
C PRO A 174 -5.60 -19.87 8.35
N GLN A 175 -4.39 -19.37 8.61
CA GLN A 175 -3.24 -20.23 8.85
C GLN A 175 -3.38 -20.95 10.20
N THR A 176 -3.16 -22.26 10.20
CA THR A 176 -3.37 -23.13 11.38
C THR A 176 -2.09 -23.78 11.90
N GLN A 177 -0.96 -23.62 11.20
CA GLN A 177 0.35 -24.17 11.58
C GLN A 177 1.46 -23.22 11.17
N GLU A 178 2.58 -23.24 11.89
CA GLU A 178 3.78 -22.50 11.49
C GLU A 178 4.24 -22.94 10.11
N LYS A 179 4.50 -21.99 9.21
CA LYS A 179 5.08 -22.24 7.90
C LYS A 179 6.54 -21.82 7.90
N ARG A 180 7.45 -22.72 7.54
CA ARG A 180 8.88 -22.41 7.33
C ARG A 180 9.29 -22.73 5.91
N VAL A 181 9.90 -21.78 5.21
CA VAL A 181 10.32 -21.94 3.81
C VAL A 181 11.74 -21.41 3.65
N THR A 182 12.60 -22.19 2.99
CA THR A 182 13.93 -21.75 2.58
C THR A 182 13.97 -21.61 1.07
N LEU A 183 14.35 -20.43 0.57
CA LEU A 183 14.47 -20.14 -0.86
C LEU A 183 15.89 -19.67 -1.18
N GLN A 184 16.34 -19.89 -2.41
CA GLN A 184 17.58 -19.32 -2.91
C GLN A 184 17.29 -18.06 -3.71
N GLN A 185 18.09 -17.02 -3.49
CA GLN A 185 17.97 -15.73 -4.17
C GLN A 185 19.36 -15.22 -4.60
N PRO A 186 19.48 -14.55 -5.75
CA PRO A 186 20.75 -13.99 -6.24
C PRO A 186 21.13 -12.71 -5.47
N TRP A 187 21.19 -12.80 -4.13
CA TRP A 187 21.47 -11.68 -3.24
C TRP A 187 22.77 -11.92 -2.46
N PRO A 188 23.49 -10.85 -2.08
CA PRO A 188 24.82 -10.99 -1.47
C PRO A 188 24.78 -11.54 -0.04
N LEU A 189 23.75 -11.22 0.74
CA LEU A 189 23.60 -11.67 2.12
C LEU A 189 22.27 -12.42 2.31
N PRO A 190 22.23 -13.43 3.21
CA PRO A 190 20.97 -14.04 3.59
C PRO A 190 20.00 -13.01 4.17
N ALA A 191 18.71 -13.23 3.97
CA ALA A 191 17.66 -12.49 4.64
C ALA A 191 16.69 -13.45 5.34
N VAL A 192 16.13 -13.00 6.46
CA VAL A 192 15.11 -13.73 7.20
C VAL A 192 13.88 -12.85 7.32
N VAL A 193 12.71 -13.43 7.09
CA VAL A 193 11.42 -12.79 7.33
C VAL A 193 10.66 -13.59 8.38
N VAL A 194 10.05 -12.88 9.33
CA VAL A 194 9.06 -13.42 10.26
C VAL A 194 7.77 -12.64 10.05
N ALA A 195 6.72 -13.30 9.56
CA ALA A 195 5.43 -12.68 9.22
C ALA A 195 4.25 -13.36 9.92
N TYR A 196 3.17 -12.62 10.08
CA TYR A 196 1.91 -13.07 10.67
C TYR A 196 0.73 -12.45 9.92
N HIS A 197 -0.32 -13.23 9.65
CA HIS A 197 -1.58 -12.66 9.18
C HIS A 197 -2.23 -11.82 10.29
N ILE A 198 -2.60 -10.59 9.95
CA ILE A 198 -3.28 -9.64 10.81
C ILE A 198 -4.60 -9.22 10.19
N THR A 199 -5.25 -8.25 10.81
CA THR A 199 -6.51 -7.69 10.33
C THR A 199 -6.28 -6.63 9.23
N TYR A 200 -7.31 -5.84 8.97
CA TYR A 200 -7.43 -4.85 7.90
C TYR A 200 -7.60 -3.45 8.51
N ASP A 201 -7.57 -2.41 7.68
CA ASP A 201 -7.75 -1.03 8.11
C ASP A 201 -9.19 -0.74 8.57
N GLY A 202 -9.37 0.11 9.57
CA GLY A 202 -10.65 0.37 10.22
C GLY A 202 -11.12 -0.72 11.22
N ASN A 203 -10.43 -1.86 11.31
CA ASN A 203 -10.66 -2.81 12.41
C ASN A 203 -10.15 -2.23 13.74
N PRO A 204 -10.86 -2.35 14.88
CA PRO A 204 -10.38 -1.84 16.17
C PRO A 204 -8.99 -2.34 16.60
N ASP A 205 -8.57 -3.52 16.12
CA ASP A 205 -7.25 -4.09 16.41
C ASP A 205 -6.15 -3.53 15.48
N SER A 206 -6.48 -2.87 14.37
CA SER A 206 -5.53 -2.26 13.43
C SER A 206 -4.70 -1.15 14.12
N TYR A 207 -5.37 -0.32 14.92
CA TYR A 207 -4.75 0.81 15.60
C TYR A 207 -3.63 0.44 16.60
N PRO A 208 -3.85 -0.49 17.56
CA PRO A 208 -2.77 -0.96 18.42
C PRO A 208 -1.71 -1.78 17.66
N LEU A 209 -2.06 -2.45 16.55
CA LEU A 209 -1.09 -3.13 15.69
C LEU A 209 -0.14 -2.14 14.99
N HIS A 210 -0.66 -0.98 14.56
CA HIS A 210 0.17 0.10 14.01
C HIS A 210 1.17 0.63 15.06
N ILE A 211 0.75 0.78 16.32
CA ILE A 211 1.67 1.11 17.42
C ILE A 211 2.69 -0.01 17.65
N ALA A 212 2.27 -1.27 17.64
CA ALA A 212 3.17 -2.41 17.78
C ALA A 212 4.27 -2.40 16.70
N ALA A 213 3.90 -2.10 15.44
CA ALA A 213 4.85 -1.99 14.33
C ALA A 213 5.85 -0.85 14.53
N LYS A 214 5.37 0.33 14.94
CA LYS A 214 6.26 1.47 15.24
C LYS A 214 7.24 1.17 16.38
N VAL A 215 6.78 0.55 17.46
CA VAL A 215 7.68 0.16 18.58
C VAL A 215 8.69 -0.88 18.14
N LEU A 216 8.26 -1.87 17.36
CA LEU A 216 9.10 -2.97 16.93
C LEU A 216 10.16 -2.51 15.93
N SER A 217 9.79 -1.68 14.95
CA SER A 217 10.59 -1.43 13.75
C SER A 217 10.89 0.03 13.38
N ASP A 218 10.18 1.04 13.90
CA ASP A 218 10.33 2.42 13.40
C ASP A 218 11.60 3.12 13.91
N GLY A 219 12.49 3.44 12.97
CA GLY A 219 13.76 4.15 13.20
C GLY A 219 14.83 3.36 13.97
N GLN A 220 15.98 4.00 14.19
CA GLN A 220 17.13 3.39 14.88
C GLN A 220 16.90 3.11 16.37
N SER A 221 15.80 3.61 16.91
CA SER A 221 15.41 3.41 18.32
C SER A 221 14.35 2.32 18.49
N SER A 222 14.04 1.59 17.42
CA SER A 222 13.14 0.44 17.44
C SER A 222 13.79 -0.78 18.08
N ARG A 223 12.96 -1.70 18.59
CA ARG A 223 13.45 -2.88 19.31
C ARG A 223 14.30 -3.78 18.43
N ILE A 224 13.86 -4.07 17.20
CA ILE A 224 14.62 -4.99 16.32
C ILE A 224 15.91 -4.35 15.82
N TYR A 225 15.92 -3.05 15.49
CA TYR A 225 17.15 -2.38 15.09
C TYR A 225 18.15 -2.38 16.24
N LYS A 226 17.74 -1.91 17.43
CA LYS A 226 18.61 -1.85 18.60
C LYS A 226 19.16 -3.22 18.94
N LYS A 227 18.32 -4.26 18.89
CA LYS A 227 18.74 -5.60 19.31
C LYS A 227 19.61 -6.31 18.28
N LEU A 228 19.17 -6.37 17.03
CA LEU A 228 19.84 -7.18 16.00
C LEU A 228 21.01 -6.44 15.35
N VAL A 229 20.88 -5.14 15.12
CA VAL A 229 21.91 -4.34 14.42
C VAL A 229 22.92 -3.76 15.39
N TYR A 230 22.47 -3.08 16.46
CA TYR A 230 23.37 -2.36 17.36
C TYR A 230 23.98 -3.24 18.46
N GLU A 231 23.17 -3.97 19.22
CA GLU A 231 23.65 -4.75 20.37
C GLU A 231 24.29 -6.08 19.97
N LYS A 232 23.58 -6.92 19.21
CA LYS A 232 24.06 -8.25 18.82
C LYS A 232 24.92 -8.25 17.55
N GLN A 233 24.78 -7.22 16.71
CA GLN A 233 25.49 -7.08 15.43
C GLN A 233 25.31 -8.28 14.47
N ILE A 234 24.18 -8.99 14.58
CA ILE A 234 23.86 -10.16 13.75
C ILE A 234 23.12 -9.81 12.45
N ALA A 235 22.67 -8.56 12.32
CA ALA A 235 22.01 -8.07 11.12
C ALA A 235 22.62 -6.74 10.66
N VAL A 236 22.77 -6.58 9.34
CA VAL A 236 23.13 -5.29 8.72
C VAL A 236 21.95 -4.33 8.76
N ALA A 237 20.75 -4.86 8.56
CA ALA A 237 19.50 -4.13 8.62
C ALA A 237 18.43 -4.99 9.28
N ALA A 238 17.59 -4.36 10.09
CA ALA A 238 16.38 -4.95 10.62
C ALA A 238 15.24 -3.93 10.51
N PHE A 239 14.15 -4.33 9.86
CA PHE A 239 13.00 -3.48 9.59
C PHE A 239 11.73 -4.34 9.50
N GLY A 240 10.57 -3.73 9.31
CA GLY A 240 9.28 -4.40 9.36
C GLY A 240 8.13 -3.42 9.27
N ASN A 241 6.94 -3.95 9.06
CA ASN A 241 5.73 -3.15 8.92
C ASN A 241 4.49 -3.95 9.37
N ALA A 242 3.41 -3.24 9.69
CA ALA A 242 2.05 -3.76 9.66
C ALA A 242 1.37 -3.18 8.42
N ASN A 243 1.14 -3.99 7.40
CA ASN A 243 0.35 -3.54 6.26
C ASN A 243 -1.13 -3.64 6.67
N LEU A 244 -1.81 -2.51 6.78
CA LEU A 244 -3.23 -2.42 7.16
C LEU A 244 -3.91 -1.68 6.01
N ILE A 245 -4.61 -2.44 5.18
CA ILE A 245 -5.28 -1.97 3.95
C ILE A 245 -6.70 -2.57 3.91
N GLU A 246 -7.43 -2.52 2.79
CA GLU A 246 -8.87 -2.85 2.74
C GLU A 246 -9.19 -4.26 3.28
N ASP A 247 -8.39 -5.28 2.93
CA ASP A 247 -8.57 -6.66 3.40
C ASP A 247 -7.46 -7.14 4.37
N PRO A 248 -7.70 -8.23 5.14
CA PRO A 248 -6.73 -8.78 6.10
C PRO A 248 -5.35 -9.01 5.47
N ASN A 249 -4.30 -8.52 6.13
CA ASN A 249 -2.97 -8.48 5.53
C ASN A 249 -1.87 -8.96 6.50
N LEU A 250 -0.63 -8.47 6.38
CA LEU A 250 0.54 -8.99 7.08
C LEU A 250 1.18 -7.99 8.04
N PHE A 251 1.54 -8.49 9.22
CA PHE A 251 2.59 -7.92 10.04
C PHE A 251 3.86 -8.70 9.78
N TYR A 252 4.97 -8.05 9.44
CA TYR A 252 6.23 -8.75 9.23
C TYR A 252 7.44 -7.97 9.72
N ALA A 253 8.49 -8.71 10.05
CA ALA A 253 9.81 -8.20 10.36
C ALA A 253 10.85 -8.94 9.52
N VAL A 254 11.87 -8.21 9.09
CA VAL A 254 12.95 -8.64 8.22
C VAL A 254 14.28 -8.37 8.90
N ALA A 255 15.23 -9.30 8.76
CA ALA A 255 16.63 -9.09 9.07
C ALA A 255 17.49 -9.49 7.87
N ILE A 256 18.36 -8.58 7.41
CA ILE A 256 19.44 -8.90 6.48
C ILE A 256 20.63 -9.35 7.33
N VAL A 257 20.99 -10.62 7.22
CA VAL A 257 21.94 -11.30 8.12
C VAL A 257 23.35 -10.78 7.86
N GLN A 258 24.05 -10.43 8.94
CA GLN A 258 25.44 -9.99 8.88
C GLN A 258 26.37 -11.15 8.52
N GLN A 259 27.45 -10.86 7.79
CA GLN A 259 28.44 -11.87 7.44
C GLN A 259 29.04 -12.52 8.72
N GLY A 260 29.18 -13.85 8.70
CA GLY A 260 29.65 -14.61 9.87
C GLY A 260 28.55 -15.04 10.84
N HIS A 261 27.31 -14.58 10.63
CA HIS A 261 26.13 -15.02 11.39
C HIS A 261 25.22 -15.93 10.57
N THR A 262 24.35 -16.67 11.27
CA THR A 262 23.43 -17.60 10.61
C THR A 262 22.01 -17.03 10.52
N PRO A 263 21.23 -17.43 9.50
CA PRO A 263 19.80 -17.11 9.45
C PRO A 263 19.02 -17.56 10.68
N GLU A 264 19.41 -18.68 11.31
CA GLU A 264 18.72 -19.18 12.52
C GLU A 264 18.94 -18.26 13.73
N GLU A 265 20.13 -17.69 13.87
CA GLU A 265 20.40 -16.68 14.91
C GLU A 265 19.52 -15.43 14.72
N ALA A 266 19.38 -14.97 13.47
CA ALA A 266 18.55 -13.82 13.12
C ALA A 266 17.06 -14.10 13.30
N SER A 267 16.56 -15.26 12.83
CA SER A 267 15.15 -15.67 12.97
C SER A 267 14.75 -15.79 14.43
N THR A 268 15.60 -16.43 15.24
CA THR A 268 15.40 -16.57 16.68
C THR A 268 15.37 -15.22 17.38
N ALA A 269 16.25 -14.29 17.00
CA ALA A 269 16.28 -12.95 17.56
C ALA A 269 15.03 -12.11 17.18
N LEU A 270 14.58 -12.17 15.92
CA LEU A 270 13.34 -11.52 15.48
C LEU A 270 12.13 -12.06 16.25
N ILE A 271 11.98 -13.40 16.29
CA ILE A 271 10.89 -14.05 17.02
C ILE A 271 10.92 -13.65 18.49
N ALA A 272 12.09 -13.60 19.13
CA ALA A 272 12.20 -13.20 20.53
C ALA A 272 11.72 -11.76 20.77
N GLU A 273 12.03 -10.81 19.90
CA GLU A 273 11.57 -9.42 20.05
C GLU A 273 10.05 -9.29 19.82
N ILE A 274 9.47 -10.09 18.92
CA ILE A 274 8.02 -10.15 18.73
C ILE A 274 7.33 -10.83 19.93
N GLU A 275 7.91 -11.90 20.46
CA GLU A 275 7.39 -12.58 21.67
C GLU A 275 7.39 -11.65 22.89
N LYS A 276 8.39 -10.78 23.03
CA LYS A 276 8.39 -9.76 24.08
C LYS A 276 7.20 -8.82 24.01
N LEU A 277 6.65 -8.51 22.83
CA LEU A 277 5.42 -7.70 22.75
C LEU A 277 4.22 -8.40 23.41
N LYS A 278 4.24 -9.73 23.51
CA LYS A 278 3.17 -10.54 24.15
C LYS A 278 3.37 -10.65 25.66
N THR A 279 4.60 -10.80 26.11
CA THR A 279 4.96 -11.14 27.50
C THR A 279 5.36 -9.92 28.33
N GLU A 280 5.97 -8.93 27.70
CA GLU A 280 6.49 -7.71 28.33
C GLU A 280 5.71 -6.49 27.82
N PRO A 281 4.99 -5.76 28.70
CA PRO A 281 4.31 -4.55 28.29
C PRO A 281 5.29 -3.54 27.66
N ILE A 282 4.86 -2.84 26.61
CA ILE A 282 5.64 -1.71 26.11
C ILE A 282 5.73 -0.62 27.18
N SER A 283 6.84 0.11 27.19
CA SER A 283 6.99 1.23 28.13
C SER A 283 6.03 2.36 27.78
N THR A 284 5.65 3.14 28.79
CA THR A 284 4.86 4.37 28.58
C THR A 284 5.57 5.36 27.66
N ARG A 285 6.91 5.38 27.69
CA ARG A 285 7.74 6.19 26.79
C ARG A 285 7.64 5.74 25.34
N GLU A 286 7.68 4.44 25.07
CA GLU A 286 7.50 3.89 23.72
C GLU A 286 6.11 4.22 23.19
N LEU A 287 5.06 4.00 24.00
CA LEU A 287 3.69 4.33 23.64
C LEU A 287 3.54 5.83 23.33
N GLN A 288 4.03 6.70 24.21
CA GLN A 288 3.92 8.14 24.02
C GLN A 288 4.69 8.61 22.79
N ARG A 289 5.85 8.02 22.50
CA ARG A 289 6.61 8.32 21.28
C ARG A 289 5.79 7.98 20.03
N SER A 290 5.20 6.79 19.97
CA SER A 290 4.36 6.38 18.84
C SER A 290 3.12 7.27 18.69
N LYS A 291 2.48 7.66 19.80
CA LYS A 291 1.36 8.62 19.79
C LYS A 291 1.76 10.01 19.30
N ASN A 292 2.93 10.50 19.71
CA ASN A 292 3.44 11.80 19.26
C ASN A 292 3.77 11.79 17.76
N GLN A 293 4.38 10.70 17.27
CA GLN A 293 4.64 10.52 15.84
C GLN A 293 3.33 10.52 15.06
N PHE A 294 2.35 9.71 15.49
CA PHE A 294 1.03 9.69 14.86
C PHE A 294 0.37 11.08 14.88
N ALA A 295 0.38 11.78 16.01
CA ALA A 295 -0.21 13.12 16.11
C ALA A 295 0.44 14.12 15.16
N ARG A 296 1.77 14.06 15.02
CA ARG A 296 2.50 14.85 14.02
C ARG A 296 2.05 14.47 12.60
N ASP A 297 2.06 13.18 12.26
CA ASP A 297 1.72 12.70 10.92
C ASP A 297 0.27 13.06 10.55
N TYR A 298 -0.66 12.98 11.50
CA TYR A 298 -2.06 13.39 11.34
C TYR A 298 -2.20 14.89 11.06
N ILE A 299 -1.46 15.76 11.75
CA ILE A 299 -1.47 17.22 11.49
C ILE A 299 -0.86 17.52 10.12
N LEU A 300 0.32 16.96 9.84
CA LEU A 300 1.02 17.17 8.56
C LEU A 300 0.20 16.65 7.37
N GLY A 301 -0.54 15.56 7.55
CA GLY A 301 -1.48 15.01 6.57
C GLY A 301 -2.71 15.89 6.31
N ARG A 302 -2.79 17.08 6.90
CA ARG A 302 -3.90 18.01 6.74
C ARG A 302 -3.46 19.42 6.34
N GLU A 303 -2.20 19.63 5.99
CA GLU A 303 -1.69 20.96 5.64
C GLU A 303 -2.16 21.40 4.25
N SER A 304 -2.10 20.52 3.26
CA SER A 304 -2.50 20.80 1.88
C SER A 304 -3.91 20.32 1.56
N ASN A 305 -4.53 20.94 0.54
CA ASN A 305 -5.83 20.49 0.01
C ASN A 305 -5.76 19.06 -0.53
N GLN A 306 -4.65 18.69 -1.17
CA GLN A 306 -4.43 17.33 -1.68
C GLN A 306 -4.47 16.32 -0.53
N GLN A 307 -3.72 16.54 0.55
CA GLN A 307 -3.68 15.59 1.67
C GLN A 307 -5.05 15.48 2.36
N LYS A 308 -5.75 16.61 2.55
CA LYS A 308 -7.14 16.60 3.05
C LYS A 308 -8.07 15.79 2.15
N ALA A 309 -7.96 15.96 0.83
CA ALA A 309 -8.75 15.19 -0.13
C ALA A 309 -8.44 13.69 -0.04
N SER A 310 -7.16 13.31 0.08
CA SER A 310 -6.74 11.92 0.30
C SER A 310 -7.30 11.34 1.60
N THR A 311 -7.29 12.08 2.71
CA THR A 311 -7.89 11.62 3.99
C THR A 311 -9.39 11.39 3.87
N LEU A 312 -10.12 12.29 3.21
CA LEU A 312 -11.55 12.13 2.98
C LEU A 312 -11.83 10.96 2.03
N ALA A 313 -11.03 10.81 0.98
CA ALA A 313 -11.15 9.70 0.03
C ALA A 313 -10.96 8.35 0.74
N HIS A 314 -9.88 8.21 1.53
CA HIS A 314 -9.62 7.00 2.31
C HIS A 314 -10.78 6.64 3.24
N ALA A 315 -11.32 7.63 3.97
CA ALA A 315 -12.45 7.43 4.87
C ALA A 315 -13.72 6.90 4.15
N VAL A 316 -13.98 7.35 2.92
CA VAL A 316 -15.15 6.88 2.14
C VAL A 316 -14.88 5.55 1.44
N VAL A 317 -13.71 5.43 0.81
CA VAL A 317 -13.38 4.31 -0.07
C VAL A 317 -13.01 3.07 0.72
N ILE A 318 -12.16 3.22 1.75
CA ILE A 318 -11.64 2.09 2.54
C ILE A 318 -12.50 1.85 3.78
N HIS A 319 -12.79 2.90 4.57
CA HIS A 319 -13.56 2.72 5.81
C HIS A 319 -15.07 2.73 5.64
N HIS A 320 -15.57 3.17 4.46
CA HIS A 320 -16.98 3.35 4.19
C HIS A 320 -17.70 4.26 5.22
N ASP A 321 -16.97 5.16 5.88
CA ASP A 321 -17.50 6.13 6.84
C ASP A 321 -16.66 7.40 6.84
N ILE A 322 -17.22 8.47 6.26
CA ILE A 322 -16.57 9.79 6.20
C ILE A 322 -16.17 10.34 7.58
N LYS A 323 -16.81 9.90 8.67
CA LYS A 323 -16.50 10.37 10.03
C LYS A 323 -15.14 9.89 10.50
N THR A 324 -14.60 8.80 9.95
CA THR A 324 -13.25 8.34 10.33
C THR A 324 -12.19 9.35 9.93
N ALA A 325 -12.43 10.18 8.91
CA ALA A 325 -11.50 11.23 8.51
C ALA A 325 -11.03 12.05 9.71
N ASP A 326 -11.93 12.40 10.64
CA ASP A 326 -11.63 13.14 11.86
C ASP A 326 -11.58 12.27 13.13
N GLY A 327 -12.24 11.11 13.16
CA GLY A 327 -12.40 10.30 14.38
C GLY A 327 -11.17 9.52 14.84
N GLU A 328 -10.22 9.25 13.94
CA GLU A 328 -9.10 8.35 14.25
C GLU A 328 -8.08 8.92 15.24
N PHE A 329 -7.99 10.25 15.34
CA PHE A 329 -7.05 10.88 16.24
C PHE A 329 -7.29 10.48 17.69
N ASP A 330 -8.54 10.58 18.13
CA ASP A 330 -8.93 10.24 19.50
C ASP A 330 -8.77 8.74 19.76
N ILE A 331 -9.02 7.88 18.76
CA ILE A 331 -8.77 6.44 18.88
C ILE A 331 -7.30 6.21 19.20
N PHE A 332 -6.39 6.73 18.38
CA PHE A 332 -4.95 6.56 18.59
C PHE A 332 -4.46 7.15 19.91
N GLN A 333 -4.96 8.33 20.31
CA GLN A 333 -4.57 8.95 21.56
C GLN A 333 -5.07 8.20 22.80
N ASN A 334 -6.14 7.41 22.69
CA ASN A 334 -6.69 6.64 23.80
C ASN A 334 -6.16 5.20 23.93
N ILE A 335 -5.37 4.71 22.96
CA ILE A 335 -4.78 3.36 23.02
C ILE A 335 -3.91 3.21 24.28
N SER A 336 -4.11 2.10 24.99
CA SER A 336 -3.32 1.75 26.18
C SER A 336 -2.20 0.77 25.85
N VAL A 337 -1.26 0.61 26.79
CA VAL A 337 -0.23 -0.45 26.73
C VAL A 337 -0.87 -1.84 26.68
N ALA A 338 -2.00 -2.02 27.38
CA ALA A 338 -2.70 -3.30 27.43
C ALA A 338 -3.31 -3.68 26.07
N ASP A 339 -3.77 -2.70 25.29
CA ASP A 339 -4.31 -2.95 23.95
C ASP A 339 -3.24 -3.47 22.99
N VAL A 340 -2.06 -2.85 23.01
CA VAL A 340 -0.90 -3.29 22.21
C VAL A 340 -0.50 -4.72 22.59
N GLN A 341 -0.44 -5.03 23.89
CA GLN A 341 -0.11 -6.38 24.35
C GLN A 341 -1.21 -7.39 24.01
N ARG A 342 -2.49 -6.99 24.06
CA ARG A 342 -3.63 -7.84 23.69
C ARG A 342 -3.57 -8.24 22.21
N VAL A 343 -3.36 -7.30 21.30
CA VAL A 343 -3.26 -7.64 19.87
C VAL A 343 -2.01 -8.46 19.57
N ALA A 344 -0.88 -8.19 20.23
CA ALA A 344 0.31 -9.03 20.11
C ALA A 344 0.00 -10.49 20.48
N ARG A 345 -0.75 -10.74 21.58
CA ARG A 345 -1.18 -12.09 21.98
C ARG A 345 -2.18 -12.73 21.01
N THR A 346 -3.01 -11.91 20.38
CA THR A 346 -4.07 -12.36 19.46
C THR A 346 -3.49 -12.82 18.12
N TYR A 347 -2.60 -12.02 17.53
CA TYR A 347 -2.11 -12.25 16.16
C TYR A 347 -0.75 -12.95 16.09
N PHE A 348 0.17 -12.71 17.05
CA PHE A 348 1.53 -13.26 17.00
C PHE A 348 1.64 -14.66 17.63
N ARG A 349 0.79 -15.57 17.15
CA ARG A 349 0.74 -16.97 17.56
C ARG A 349 1.63 -17.84 16.67
N PRO A 350 2.32 -18.87 17.19
CA PRO A 350 3.15 -19.75 16.37
C PRO A 350 2.41 -20.37 15.17
N GLU A 351 1.14 -20.73 15.34
CA GLU A 351 0.30 -21.33 14.29
C GLU A 351 0.02 -20.36 13.14
N ASN A 352 0.13 -19.06 13.40
CA ASN A 352 -0.07 -18.00 12.42
C ASN A 352 1.27 -17.43 11.91
N ARG A 353 2.40 -18.03 12.28
CA ARG A 353 3.74 -17.53 11.93
C ARG A 353 4.22 -18.12 10.61
N ILE A 354 4.80 -17.27 9.79
CA ILE A 354 5.55 -17.64 8.60
C ILE A 354 7.00 -17.21 8.80
N VAL A 355 7.94 -18.13 8.61
CA VAL A 355 9.38 -17.85 8.64
C VAL A 355 9.96 -18.16 7.27
N LEU A 356 10.48 -17.13 6.60
CA LEU A 356 11.16 -17.28 5.31
C LEU A 356 12.67 -17.10 5.52
N THR A 357 13.46 -18.05 5.02
CA THR A 357 14.92 -17.97 4.99
C THR A 357 15.37 -17.86 3.53
N LEU A 358 15.90 -16.70 3.17
CA LEU A 358 16.33 -16.37 1.81
C LEU A 358 17.85 -16.47 1.76
N MET A 359 18.37 -17.52 1.13
CA MET A 359 19.79 -17.82 1.05
C MET A 359 20.40 -17.30 -0.26
N PRO A 360 21.65 -16.79 -0.25
CA PRO A 360 22.38 -16.47 -1.46
C PRO A 360 22.51 -17.69 -2.39
N SER A 361 22.15 -17.54 -3.66
CA SER A 361 22.46 -18.50 -4.72
C SER A 361 23.97 -18.48 -4.95
N GLY A 362 24.65 -19.60 -4.72
CA GLY A 362 26.10 -19.74 -4.98
C GLY A 362 27.03 -19.73 -3.77
N ALA A 363 26.51 -19.80 -2.53
CA ALA A 363 27.34 -19.93 -1.32
C ALA A 363 28.06 -21.29 -1.14
N ASN A 364 28.02 -22.16 -2.17
CA ASN A 364 28.83 -23.38 -2.27
C ASN A 364 29.58 -23.37 -3.61
N GLN A 365 30.65 -22.56 -3.72
CA GLN A 365 31.82 -22.86 -4.55
C GLN A 365 33.09 -22.41 -3.83
#